data_AF-A0A7X7G1T9-F1
#
_entry.id   AF-A0A7X7G1T9-F1
#
_cell.length_a   1.000
_cell.length_b   1.000
_cell.length_c   1.000
_cell.angle_alpha   90.00
_cell.angle_beta   90.00
_cell.angle_gamma   90.00
#
_symmetry.space_group_name_H-M   'P 1'
#
loop_
_entity.id
_entity.type
_entity.pdbx_description
1 polymer ?
#
loop_
_entity_poly.entity_id
_entity_poly.type
_entity_poly.pdbx_seq_one_letter_code
_entity_poly.pdbx_strand_id
1 'polypeptide(L)'
;MNVLTSKSGNPAASAWLRAAVFGVCLHLCMPASAAARTWTGAGANGLATTPANWGGTAPQAGDDIVLDAGSHSNMTWNMTNLVIGSWSQIGYRGTVTVATVYGPAGFTNLTITGNCTISNGVWTHAANSGGETNRLRVSINGNLVVGPDGAINATGKGYASQKGPGRGNSGCGAGYGGR
;
A
#
# COMPACT_ATOMS: atom_id res chain seq x y z
N MET A 1 61.38 -31.20 -49.26
CA MET A 1 61.12 -32.63 -49.53
C MET A 1 60.69 -33.27 -48.22
N ASN A 2 59.65 -34.10 -48.18
CA ASN A 2 58.98 -34.50 -46.92
C ASN A 2 59.39 -35.88 -46.40
N VAL A 3 59.64 -35.97 -45.08
CA VAL A 3 59.52 -37.14 -44.16
C VAL A 3 59.28 -36.52 -42.75
N LEU A 4 58.39 -36.93 -41.83
CA LEU A 4 57.67 -38.18 -41.49
C LEU A 4 58.57 -39.22 -40.77
N THR A 5 58.18 -39.96 -39.72
CA THR A 5 57.00 -40.04 -38.80
C THR A 5 57.36 -41.00 -37.64
N SER A 6 56.82 -41.00 -36.40
CA SER A 6 56.10 -40.00 -35.57
C SER A 6 55.72 -40.61 -34.18
N LYS A 7 55.31 -39.77 -33.21
CA LYS A 7 54.40 -40.08 -32.07
C LYS A 7 54.89 -40.97 -30.90
N SER A 8 55.15 -40.33 -29.75
CA SER A 8 54.67 -40.66 -28.39
C SER A 8 55.03 -39.49 -27.44
N GLY A 9 54.38 -39.23 -26.30
CA GLY A 9 53.12 -39.72 -25.73
C GLY A 9 52.98 -39.21 -24.29
N ASN A 10 51.96 -38.41 -23.97
CA ASN A 10 51.74 -37.81 -22.63
C ASN A 10 50.34 -38.21 -22.11
N PRO A 11 50.18 -38.51 -20.81
CA PRO A 11 49.52 -37.52 -19.94
C PRO A 11 50.11 -37.43 -18.50
N ALA A 12 49.88 -36.28 -17.86
CA ALA A 12 50.20 -36.04 -16.44
C ALA A 12 48.98 -36.25 -15.52
N ALA A 13 49.20 -36.59 -14.24
CA ALA A 13 48.13 -36.72 -13.24
C ALA A 13 48.59 -36.51 -11.77
N SER A 14 48.53 -35.27 -11.28
CA SER A 14 48.48 -34.92 -9.85
C SER A 14 48.00 -33.45 -9.72
N ALA A 15 46.69 -33.18 -9.54
CA ALA A 15 45.93 -33.23 -8.28
C ALA A 15 46.39 -32.13 -7.27
N TRP A 16 45.54 -31.26 -6.73
CA TRP A 16 44.06 -31.24 -6.64
C TRP A 16 43.48 -29.83 -6.82
N LEU A 17 42.26 -29.70 -7.35
CA LEU A 17 41.46 -28.47 -7.26
C LEU A 17 40.23 -28.71 -6.39
N ARG A 18 40.09 -27.98 -5.27
CA ARG A 18 38.89 -28.01 -4.43
C ARG A 18 37.83 -27.06 -4.98
N ALA A 19 36.85 -27.59 -5.68
CA ALA A 19 35.70 -26.81 -6.15
C ALA A 19 34.77 -26.46 -4.97
N ALA A 20 34.85 -25.22 -4.48
CA ALA A 20 33.85 -24.67 -3.57
C ALA A 20 32.61 -24.25 -4.39
N VAL A 21 31.51 -25.00 -4.27
CA VAL A 21 30.25 -24.66 -4.95
C VAL A 21 29.59 -23.50 -4.23
N PHE A 22 29.89 -22.27 -4.66
CA PHE A 22 29.08 -21.10 -4.32
C PHE A 22 27.72 -21.22 -5.01
N GLY A 23 26.75 -21.77 -4.28
CA GLY A 23 25.35 -21.81 -4.70
C GLY A 23 24.77 -20.40 -4.72
N VAL A 24 24.93 -19.68 -5.82
CA VAL A 24 24.25 -18.41 -6.07
C VAL A 24 22.75 -18.70 -6.21
N CYS A 25 22.04 -18.61 -5.09
CA CYS A 25 20.59 -18.64 -5.06
C CYS A 25 20.07 -17.33 -5.65
N LEU A 26 20.07 -17.25 -6.98
CA LEU A 26 19.55 -16.12 -7.75
C LEU A 26 18.05 -16.00 -7.48
N HIS A 27 17.70 -15.22 -6.46
CA HIS A 27 16.35 -14.76 -6.24
C HIS A 27 15.97 -13.85 -7.41
N LEU A 28 15.35 -14.46 -8.42
CA LEU A 28 14.64 -13.76 -9.48
C LEU A 28 13.44 -13.04 -8.84
N CYS A 29 13.73 -11.87 -8.27
CA CYS A 29 12.71 -10.90 -7.89
C CYS A 29 12.07 -10.39 -9.18
N MET A 30 11.10 -11.16 -9.70
CA MET A 30 10.33 -10.74 -10.84
C MET A 30 9.56 -9.48 -10.43
N PRO A 31 9.68 -8.36 -11.17
CA PRO A 31 8.89 -7.18 -10.88
C PRO A 31 7.42 -7.57 -11.03
N ALA A 32 6.63 -7.37 -9.97
CA ALA A 32 5.19 -7.56 -10.06
C ALA A 32 4.66 -6.61 -11.13
N SER A 33 4.06 -7.16 -12.19
CA SER A 33 3.41 -6.37 -13.22
C SER A 33 2.20 -5.67 -12.61
N ALA A 34 2.21 -4.33 -12.63
CA ALA A 34 1.09 -3.52 -12.16
C ALA A 34 -0.25 -4.02 -12.73
N ALA A 35 -1.16 -4.37 -11.83
CA ALA A 35 -2.47 -4.92 -12.16
C ALA A 35 -3.59 -4.12 -11.50
N ALA A 36 -4.76 -4.10 -12.12
CA ALA A 36 -5.96 -3.59 -11.48
C ALA A 36 -6.39 -4.53 -10.33
N ARG A 37 -6.66 -3.95 -9.16
CA ARG A 37 -7.13 -4.66 -7.96
C ARG A 37 -8.48 -4.09 -7.55
N THR A 38 -9.55 -4.83 -7.84
CA THR A 38 -10.90 -4.47 -7.45
C THR A 38 -11.19 -4.88 -6.01
N TRP A 39 -11.64 -3.95 -5.19
CA TRP A 39 -12.11 -4.20 -3.83
C TRP A 39 -13.48 -4.90 -3.86
N THR A 40 -13.50 -6.19 -3.54
CA THR A 40 -14.74 -6.95 -3.33
C THR A 40 -15.26 -6.77 -1.90
N GLY A 41 -14.37 -6.63 -0.91
CA GLY A 41 -14.73 -6.64 0.50
C GLY A 41 -15.37 -7.95 0.96
N ALA A 42 -15.08 -9.06 0.28
CA ALA A 42 -15.66 -10.38 0.51
C ALA A 42 -14.96 -11.23 1.60
N GLY A 43 -13.88 -10.73 2.19
CA GLY A 43 -13.23 -11.33 3.36
C GLY A 43 -13.95 -11.00 4.65
N ALA A 44 -13.67 -11.76 5.72
CA ALA A 44 -14.32 -11.60 7.03
C ALA A 44 -13.89 -10.33 7.82
N ASN A 45 -13.27 -9.35 7.18
CA ASN A 45 -12.85 -8.07 7.77
C ASN A 45 -12.68 -7.00 6.69
N GLY A 46 -12.72 -5.71 7.07
CA GLY A 46 -12.54 -4.60 6.13
C GLY A 46 -11.08 -4.19 5.85
N LEU A 47 -10.07 -5.04 6.04
CA LEU A 47 -8.66 -4.64 5.89
C LEU A 47 -8.15 -4.82 4.45
N ALA A 48 -7.43 -3.83 3.93
CA ALA A 48 -6.76 -3.91 2.64
C ALA A 48 -5.68 -5.01 2.60
N THR A 49 -5.03 -5.33 3.72
CA THR A 49 -4.05 -6.43 3.81
C THR A 49 -4.63 -7.83 3.59
N THR A 50 -5.95 -8.01 3.64
CA THR A 50 -6.60 -9.33 3.55
C THR A 50 -6.85 -9.72 2.08
N PRO A 51 -6.18 -10.75 1.51
CA PRO A 51 -6.27 -11.04 0.07
C PRO A 51 -7.69 -11.42 -0.41
N ALA A 52 -8.51 -12.00 0.45
CA ALA A 52 -9.91 -12.35 0.15
C ALA A 52 -10.78 -11.13 -0.20
N ASN A 53 -10.42 -9.91 0.26
CA ASN A 53 -11.11 -8.68 -0.11
C ASN A 53 -10.83 -8.19 -1.54
N TRP A 54 -9.95 -8.88 -2.27
CA TRP A 54 -9.48 -8.54 -3.61
C TRP A 54 -9.61 -9.75 -4.57
N GLY A 55 -10.52 -10.68 -4.27
CA GLY A 55 -10.71 -11.91 -5.05
C GLY A 55 -9.60 -12.97 -4.88
N GLY A 56 -8.65 -12.79 -3.96
CA GLY A 56 -7.62 -13.77 -3.62
C GLY A 56 -6.20 -13.22 -3.55
N THR A 57 -5.92 -12.07 -4.18
CA THR A 57 -4.57 -11.47 -4.23
C THR A 57 -4.61 -10.02 -3.76
N ALA A 58 -3.97 -9.73 -2.63
CA ALA A 58 -3.86 -8.38 -2.11
C ALA A 58 -2.95 -7.49 -2.99
N PRO A 59 -3.18 -6.16 -3.05
CA PRO A 59 -2.38 -5.24 -3.85
C PRO A 59 -0.87 -5.29 -3.60
N GLN A 60 -0.12 -5.11 -4.68
CA GLN A 60 1.33 -5.07 -4.74
C GLN A 60 1.81 -3.68 -5.22
N ALA A 61 3.13 -3.46 -5.25
CA ALA A 61 3.68 -2.17 -5.63
C ALA A 61 3.42 -1.87 -7.12
N GLY A 62 2.90 -0.68 -7.41
CA GLY A 62 2.49 -0.25 -8.75
C GLY A 62 1.08 -0.64 -9.16
N ASP A 63 0.37 -1.51 -8.42
CA ASP A 63 -1.01 -1.90 -8.75
C ASP A 63 -1.98 -0.70 -8.75
N ASP A 64 -2.99 -0.77 -9.62
CA ASP A 64 -4.08 0.21 -9.72
C ASP A 64 -5.24 -0.20 -8.81
N ILE A 65 -5.65 0.68 -7.90
CA ILE A 65 -6.67 0.36 -6.90
C ILE A 65 -8.06 0.78 -7.40
N VAL A 66 -8.98 -0.19 -7.50
CA VAL A 66 -10.33 0.01 -8.03
C VAL A 66 -11.37 -0.28 -6.93
N LEU A 67 -12.21 0.71 -6.66
CA LEU A 67 -13.39 0.60 -5.80
C LEU A 67 -14.60 0.96 -6.67
N ASP A 68 -15.32 -0.05 -7.15
CA ASP A 68 -16.47 0.13 -8.02
C ASP A 68 -17.81 -0.11 -7.30
N ALA A 69 -18.93 0.01 -8.03
CA ALA A 69 -20.27 -0.24 -7.51
C ALA A 69 -20.56 -1.71 -7.13
N GLY A 70 -19.66 -2.65 -7.45
CA GLY A 70 -19.75 -4.07 -7.10
C GLY A 70 -19.55 -4.34 -5.60
N SER A 71 -18.97 -3.40 -4.85
CA SER A 71 -18.89 -3.46 -3.39
C SER A 71 -19.26 -2.14 -2.73
N HIS A 72 -19.79 -2.24 -1.52
CA HIS A 72 -20.11 -1.11 -0.64
C HIS A 72 -19.48 -1.27 0.75
N SER A 73 -18.77 -2.38 1.00
CA SER A 73 -18.12 -2.67 2.27
C SER A 73 -17.01 -1.66 2.56
N ASN A 74 -17.03 -1.07 3.76
CA ASN A 74 -16.03 -0.11 4.21
C ASN A 74 -14.61 -0.72 4.17
N MET A 75 -13.66 0.03 3.62
CA MET A 75 -12.25 -0.36 3.55
C MET A 75 -11.46 0.36 4.65
N THR A 76 -10.51 -0.34 5.27
CA THR A 76 -9.39 0.25 5.99
C THR A 76 -8.12 0.01 5.18
N TRP A 77 -7.57 1.06 4.58
CA TRP A 77 -6.30 0.97 3.88
C TRP A 77 -5.16 0.97 4.90
N ASN A 78 -4.64 -0.23 5.17
CA ASN A 78 -3.59 -0.51 6.14
C ASN A 78 -2.31 -1.11 5.51
N MET A 79 -2.14 -1.01 4.19
CA MET A 79 -0.92 -1.42 3.50
C MET A 79 0.23 -0.46 3.83
N THR A 80 1.20 -0.91 4.62
CA THR A 80 2.34 -0.10 5.02
C THR A 80 3.40 -0.08 3.91
N ASN A 81 4.00 1.09 3.66
CA ASN A 81 5.06 1.32 2.67
C ASN A 81 4.74 0.91 1.21
N LEU A 82 3.46 0.67 0.88
CA LEU A 82 3.05 0.33 -0.47
C LEU A 82 2.87 1.59 -1.33
N VAL A 83 3.59 1.65 -2.45
CA VAL A 83 3.42 2.67 -3.49
C VAL A 83 2.53 2.07 -4.58
N ILE A 84 1.38 2.68 -4.84
CA ILE A 84 0.38 2.21 -5.83
C ILE A 84 0.41 3.08 -7.09
N GLY A 85 -0.11 2.52 -8.19
CA GLY A 85 -0.21 3.21 -9.49
C GLY A 85 -1.21 4.35 -9.42
N SER A 86 -2.49 4.04 -9.56
CA SER A 86 -3.61 4.97 -9.44
C SER A 86 -4.66 4.52 -8.41
N TRP A 87 -5.63 5.39 -8.15
CA TRP A 87 -6.82 5.07 -7.37
C TRP A 87 -8.08 5.52 -8.13
N SER A 88 -9.03 4.61 -8.29
CA SER A 88 -10.31 4.84 -8.94
C SER A 88 -11.45 4.39 -8.03
N GLN A 89 -12.22 5.35 -7.51
CA GLN A 89 -13.37 5.10 -6.64
C GLN A 89 -14.63 5.69 -7.27
N ILE A 90 -15.31 4.87 -8.06
CA ILE A 90 -16.38 5.26 -8.98
C ILE A 90 -17.59 4.34 -8.78
N GLY A 91 -18.72 4.90 -8.38
CA GLY A 91 -19.91 4.15 -7.95
C GLY A 91 -19.83 3.56 -6.55
N TYR A 92 -18.62 3.28 -6.01
CA TYR A 92 -18.43 2.86 -4.62
C TYR A 92 -18.91 3.90 -3.62
N ARG A 93 -19.85 3.53 -2.72
CA ARG A 93 -20.48 4.45 -1.75
C ARG A 93 -20.04 4.23 -0.29
N GLY A 94 -19.07 3.34 -0.06
CA GLY A 94 -18.55 3.04 1.27
C GLY A 94 -17.59 4.11 1.80
N THR A 95 -17.06 3.86 3.00
CA THR A 95 -16.00 4.67 3.64
C THR A 95 -14.66 3.97 3.58
N VAL A 96 -13.66 4.69 3.08
CA VAL A 96 -12.24 4.32 3.08
C VAL A 96 -11.55 5.04 4.24
N THR A 97 -11.14 4.27 5.24
CA THR A 97 -10.29 4.73 6.33
C THR A 97 -8.83 4.51 5.95
N VAL A 98 -8.13 5.57 5.54
CA VAL A 98 -6.68 5.52 5.34
C VAL A 98 -6.03 5.52 6.73
N ALA A 99 -5.36 4.42 7.08
CA ALA A 99 -4.85 4.18 8.43
C ALA A 99 -3.52 4.89 8.73
N THR A 100 -3.30 6.09 8.16
CA THR A 100 -2.02 6.81 8.32
C THR A 100 -1.88 7.44 9.71
N VAL A 101 -0.69 7.24 10.30
CA VAL A 101 -0.34 7.74 11.64
C VAL A 101 0.48 9.03 11.58
N TYR A 102 0.38 9.84 12.62
CA TYR A 102 1.18 11.04 12.81
C TYR A 102 2.48 10.73 13.57
N GLY A 103 3.62 11.09 12.98
CA GLY A 103 4.95 10.85 13.53
C GLY A 103 5.96 10.45 12.45
N PRO A 104 7.19 10.06 12.84
CA PRO A 104 8.24 9.63 11.91
C PRO A 104 8.20 8.12 11.58
N ALA A 105 7.37 7.34 12.27
CA ALA A 105 7.37 5.87 12.20
C ALA A 105 5.95 5.29 12.01
N GLY A 106 5.87 4.06 11.50
CA GLY A 106 4.62 3.41 11.10
C GLY A 106 4.20 3.78 9.68
N PHE A 107 2.94 3.54 9.33
CA PHE A 107 2.37 3.93 8.04
C PHE A 107 2.09 5.44 8.04
N THR A 108 3.06 6.26 7.64
CA THR A 108 2.96 7.72 7.76
C THR A 108 2.40 8.43 6.53
N ASN A 109 2.30 7.75 5.37
CA ASN A 109 1.84 8.32 4.11
C ASN A 109 1.36 7.22 3.14
N LEU A 110 0.20 7.40 2.48
CA LEU A 110 -0.17 6.66 1.27
C LEU A 110 0.45 7.35 0.05
N THR A 111 1.12 6.61 -0.84
CA THR A 111 1.75 7.18 -2.04
C THR A 111 1.14 6.61 -3.32
N ILE A 112 0.65 7.49 -4.18
CA ILE A 112 -0.01 7.20 -5.46
C ILE A 112 0.80 7.90 -6.57
N THR A 113 1.33 7.14 -7.53
CA THR A 113 2.25 7.70 -8.55
C THR A 113 1.52 8.41 -9.70
N GLY A 114 0.30 7.96 -9.99
CA GLY A 114 -0.62 8.54 -10.97
C GLY A 114 -1.81 9.24 -10.33
N ASN A 115 -2.96 9.19 -11.00
CA ASN A 115 -4.18 9.91 -10.62
C ASN A 115 -4.92 9.24 -9.46
N CYS A 116 -5.71 10.04 -8.73
CA CYS A 116 -6.64 9.60 -7.70
C CYS A 116 -8.02 10.21 -7.97
N THR A 117 -9.02 9.36 -8.22
CA THR A 117 -10.41 9.77 -8.42
C THR A 117 -11.27 9.23 -7.28
N ILE A 118 -11.93 10.15 -6.56
CA ILE A 118 -12.92 9.87 -5.52
C ILE A 118 -14.24 10.48 -6.00
N SER A 119 -14.94 9.83 -6.95
CA SER A 119 -16.19 10.39 -7.48
C SER A 119 -17.40 10.10 -6.60
N ASN A 120 -17.31 9.05 -5.76
CA ASN A 120 -18.37 8.61 -4.86
C ASN A 120 -17.77 8.14 -3.51
N GLY A 121 -18.57 8.16 -2.44
CA GLY A 121 -18.16 7.63 -1.14
C GLY A 121 -17.20 8.55 -0.38
N VAL A 122 -16.61 8.05 0.71
CA VAL A 122 -15.90 8.90 1.69
C VAL A 122 -14.47 8.41 1.94
N TRP A 123 -13.51 9.32 1.91
CA TRP A 123 -12.17 9.15 2.50
C TRP A 123 -12.10 9.80 3.89
N THR A 124 -11.48 9.11 4.84
CA THR A 124 -11.27 9.56 6.23
C THR A 124 -9.99 8.94 6.80
N HIS A 125 -9.59 9.37 8.00
CA HIS A 125 -8.69 8.61 8.87
C HIS A 125 -9.43 8.08 10.12
N ALA A 126 -8.74 7.26 10.92
CA ALA A 126 -9.23 6.84 12.24
C ALA A 126 -9.30 8.04 13.20
N ALA A 127 -10.31 8.08 14.08
CA ALA A 127 -10.48 9.20 15.00
C ALA A 127 -9.36 9.24 16.07
N ASN A 128 -9.03 10.44 16.55
CA ASN A 128 -8.06 10.61 17.63
C ASN A 128 -8.69 10.46 19.02
N SER A 129 -7.84 10.40 20.04
CA SER A 129 -8.21 10.16 21.44
C SER A 129 -7.68 11.29 22.33
N GLY A 130 -6.72 10.99 23.21
CA GLY A 130 -6.01 11.99 24.03
C GLY A 130 -4.89 12.72 23.28
N GLY A 131 -4.32 12.11 22.24
CA GLY A 131 -3.24 12.64 21.41
C GLY A 131 -3.60 12.67 19.92
N GLU A 132 -2.84 13.44 19.13
CA GLU A 132 -2.82 13.32 17.68
C GLU A 132 -1.97 12.10 17.29
N THR A 133 -2.63 10.98 16.99
CA THR A 133 -2.03 9.71 16.59
C THR A 133 -2.33 9.37 15.13
N ASN A 134 -3.50 9.78 14.64
CA ASN A 134 -4.02 9.47 13.32
C ASN A 134 -4.20 10.76 12.51
N ARG A 135 -3.75 10.78 11.26
CA ARG A 135 -3.91 11.92 10.34
C ARG A 135 -4.00 11.37 8.91
N LEU A 136 -4.99 11.80 8.14
CA LEU A 136 -5.03 11.48 6.70
C LEU A 136 -3.84 12.16 6.02
N ARG A 137 -2.92 11.37 5.45
CA ARG A 137 -1.77 11.89 4.69
C ARG A 137 -1.53 11.05 3.45
N VAL A 138 -1.60 11.71 2.29
CA VAL A 138 -1.49 11.07 0.98
C VAL A 138 -0.60 11.93 0.09
N SER A 139 0.31 11.32 -0.65
CA SER A 139 1.02 11.93 -1.77
C SER A 139 0.43 11.38 -3.06
N ILE A 140 -0.02 12.28 -3.94
CA ILE A 140 -0.59 11.96 -5.25
C ILE A 140 0.28 12.72 -6.26
N ASN A 141 0.87 12.00 -7.19
CA ASN A 141 1.81 12.57 -8.18
C ASN A 141 1.17 12.76 -9.57
N GLY A 142 -0.06 12.26 -9.77
CA GLY A 142 -1.00 12.75 -10.77
C GLY A 142 -2.04 13.71 -10.19
N ASN A 143 -3.20 13.81 -10.85
CA ASN A 143 -4.30 14.65 -10.39
C ASN A 143 -5.11 13.99 -9.26
N LEU A 144 -5.55 14.79 -8.29
CA LEU A 144 -6.66 14.43 -7.38
C LEU A 144 -7.96 15.02 -7.94
N VAL A 145 -8.96 14.16 -8.17
CA VAL A 145 -10.33 14.55 -8.54
C VAL A 145 -11.28 14.04 -7.48
N VAL A 146 -12.00 14.95 -6.82
CA VAL A 146 -13.16 14.62 -5.96
C VAL A 146 -14.42 14.99 -6.72
N GLY A 147 -15.29 14.01 -6.97
CA GLY A 147 -16.56 14.21 -7.68
C GLY A 147 -17.69 14.71 -6.77
N PRO A 148 -18.86 15.03 -7.31
CA PRO A 148 -19.97 15.65 -6.56
C PRO A 148 -20.54 14.75 -5.44
N ASP A 149 -20.47 13.42 -5.60
CA ASP A 149 -20.89 12.43 -4.60
C ASP A 149 -19.72 11.88 -3.75
N GLY A 150 -18.52 12.41 -3.96
CA GLY A 150 -17.29 12.00 -3.28
C GLY A 150 -16.92 13.01 -2.18
N ALA A 151 -16.35 12.54 -1.08
CA ALA A 151 -15.94 13.40 0.02
C ALA A 151 -14.62 12.97 0.67
N ILE A 152 -13.82 13.95 1.08
CA ILE A 152 -12.77 13.79 2.08
C ILE A 152 -13.33 14.39 3.38
N ASN A 153 -13.65 13.56 4.38
CA ASN A 153 -14.38 13.99 5.57
C ASN A 153 -13.63 13.62 6.86
N ALA A 154 -13.15 14.64 7.57
CA ALA A 154 -12.45 14.52 8.85
C ALA A 154 -13.29 14.98 10.07
N THR A 155 -14.61 15.15 9.90
CA THR A 155 -15.52 15.53 11.00
C THR A 155 -15.47 14.50 12.13
N GLY A 156 -15.25 14.96 13.36
CA GLY A 156 -15.14 14.08 14.54
C GLY A 156 -13.88 13.21 14.58
N LYS A 157 -12.88 13.47 13.73
CA LYS A 157 -11.62 12.71 13.67
C LYS A 157 -10.46 13.36 14.42
N GLY A 158 -10.64 14.60 14.87
CA GLY A 158 -9.75 15.26 15.82
C GLY A 158 -9.81 14.64 17.22
N TYR A 159 -9.31 15.39 18.21
CA TYR A 159 -9.27 14.95 19.61
C TYR A 159 -10.65 14.53 20.15
N ALA A 160 -10.66 13.61 21.10
CA ALA A 160 -11.86 13.30 21.86
C ALA A 160 -12.27 14.49 22.76
N SER A 161 -13.54 14.54 23.14
CA SER A 161 -14.11 15.59 23.98
C SER A 161 -13.27 15.82 25.23
N GLN A 162 -13.06 17.10 25.57
CA GLN A 162 -12.20 17.55 26.66
C GLN A 162 -10.71 17.15 26.53
N LYS A 163 -10.22 16.78 25.33
CA LYS A 163 -8.79 16.50 25.03
C LYS A 163 -8.21 17.48 23.99
N GLY A 164 -6.89 17.44 23.86
CA GLY A 164 -6.13 18.30 22.96
C GLY A 164 -5.84 19.71 23.50
N PRO A 165 -5.13 20.55 22.72
CA PRO A 165 -4.74 21.89 23.14
C PRO A 165 -5.95 22.84 23.24
N GLY A 166 -6.88 22.76 22.29
CA GLY A 166 -8.07 23.63 22.18
C GLY A 166 -9.31 23.07 22.86
N ARG A 167 -9.18 22.45 24.04
CA ARG A 167 -10.33 21.89 24.77
C ARG A 167 -11.14 22.97 25.49
N GLY A 168 -12.45 22.96 25.29
CA GLY A 168 -13.38 23.72 26.14
C GLY A 168 -13.59 23.04 27.49
N ASN A 169 -14.06 23.81 28.48
CA ASN A 169 -14.63 23.23 29.69
C ASN A 169 -16.08 22.76 29.40
N SER A 170 -16.57 21.78 30.16
CA SER A 170 -17.99 21.36 30.12
C SER A 170 -18.55 20.85 28.77
N GLY A 171 -17.72 20.21 27.93
CA GLY A 171 -18.20 19.41 26.79
C GLY A 171 -18.48 20.17 25.48
N CYS A 172 -18.25 21.49 25.46
CA CYS A 172 -18.19 22.23 24.20
C CYS A 172 -17.06 21.67 23.29
N GLY A 173 -17.33 21.61 21.98
CA GLY A 173 -16.47 20.92 21.01
C GLY A 173 -15.01 21.34 21.07
N ALA A 174 -14.11 20.36 21.06
CA ALA A 174 -12.67 20.61 21.02
C ALA A 174 -12.27 21.22 19.66
N GLY A 175 -11.37 22.20 19.71
CA GLY A 175 -10.66 22.66 18.51
C GLY A 175 -9.95 21.50 17.78
N TYR A 176 -9.53 21.74 16.53
CA TYR A 176 -8.93 20.73 15.66
C TYR A 176 -9.90 19.61 15.20
N GLY A 177 -11.21 19.91 15.07
CA GLY A 177 -12.19 18.99 14.47
C GLY A 177 -12.52 17.76 15.32
N GLY A 178 -12.53 17.94 16.64
CA GLY A 178 -12.79 16.88 17.62
C GLY A 178 -14.22 16.33 17.63
N ARG A 179 -14.46 15.40 18.55
CA ARG A 179 -15.74 14.71 18.81
C ARG A 179 -16.18 14.88 20.26
#